data_AF-A0A7K2NYE6-F1
#
_entry.id   AF-A0A7K2NYE6-F1
#
_cell.length_a   1.000
_cell.length_b   1.000
_cell.length_c   1.000
_cell.angle_alpha   90.00
_cell.angle_beta   90.00
_cell.angle_gamma   90.00
#
_symmetry.space_group_name_H-M   'P 1'
#
loop_
_entity.id
_entity.type
_entity.pdbx_description
1 polymer ?
#
loop_
_entity_poly.entity_id
_entity_poly.type
_entity_poly.pdbx_seq_one_letter_code
_entity_poly.pdbx_strand_id
1 'polypeptide(L)'
;ALAFVRTRHSVGFGGDLSRIELQQQFLSSLMRKLKSNDTLTSPTKMVKLAEAGTDALTVDAKLKSIGKLKDLGLELGKLDTKNLTFATVPVKDNPAEKTPVTVVLKDGPAQQVFDMVKNDVSFTEVKKQEKEKKDKEEAAVAARLEGEKSEPSEVRVRVLNGGASSGSAGRELTYLQNEAGVTKSENAGNAPADIAKTTLEYAPDQADQARALAEILGLTGAAMKPGESVTNSQGLPAMTLTLGKDFKGAGVKLDATSAKAPEDLQKSTADKVECAK
;
A
#
# COMPACT_ATOMS: atom_id res chain seq x y z
N ALA A 1 -28.05 -5.47 -24.09
CA ALA A 1 -26.59 -5.49 -24.32
C ALA A 1 -26.13 -4.34 -25.21
N LEU A 2 -26.57 -4.25 -26.48
CA LEU A 2 -26.09 -3.19 -27.39
C LEU A 2 -26.42 -1.77 -26.91
N ALA A 3 -27.62 -1.54 -26.37
CA ALA A 3 -27.99 -0.25 -25.80
C ALA A 3 -27.12 0.15 -24.60
N PHE A 4 -26.66 -0.83 -23.80
CA PHE A 4 -25.80 -0.63 -22.63
C PHE A 4 -24.39 -0.14 -23.02
N VAL A 5 -23.73 -0.81 -23.98
CA VAL A 5 -22.41 -0.38 -24.46
C VAL A 5 -22.42 0.92 -25.28
N ARG A 6 -23.62 1.36 -25.72
CA ARG A 6 -23.84 2.64 -26.41
C ARG A 6 -24.29 3.76 -25.49
N THR A 7 -24.47 3.50 -24.19
CA THR A 7 -24.80 4.52 -23.21
C THR A 7 -23.67 5.56 -23.13
N ARG A 8 -24.03 6.84 -23.30
CA ARG A 8 -23.09 7.97 -23.29
C ARG A 8 -23.27 8.86 -22.06
N HIS A 9 -24.49 9.35 -21.85
CA HIS A 9 -24.76 10.41 -20.86
C HIS A 9 -25.09 9.91 -19.45
N SER A 10 -25.29 8.60 -19.28
CA SER A 10 -25.81 8.02 -18.04
C SER A 10 -24.73 7.45 -17.12
N VAL A 11 -23.45 7.56 -17.47
CA VAL A 11 -22.32 6.91 -16.77
C VAL A 11 -21.09 7.81 -16.68
N GLY A 12 -20.46 7.84 -15.50
CA GLY A 12 -19.24 8.62 -15.25
C GLY A 12 -19.40 10.11 -15.54
N PHE A 13 -18.41 10.69 -16.22
CA PHE A 13 -18.42 12.10 -16.66
C PHE A 13 -19.10 12.30 -18.04
N GLY A 14 -19.79 11.28 -18.56
CA GLY A 14 -20.53 11.37 -19.83
C GLY A 14 -19.67 11.33 -21.10
N GLY A 15 -18.36 11.11 -20.96
CA GLY A 15 -17.38 11.11 -22.05
C GLY A 15 -17.04 9.73 -22.63
N ASP A 16 -16.33 9.70 -23.75
CA ASP A 16 -15.95 8.47 -24.46
C ASP A 16 -15.12 7.51 -23.60
N LEU A 17 -14.30 8.02 -22.67
CA LEU A 17 -13.52 7.20 -21.73
C LEU A 17 -14.41 6.43 -20.74
N SER A 18 -15.51 7.04 -20.26
CA SER A 18 -16.49 6.35 -19.39
C SER A 18 -17.26 5.27 -20.16
N ARG A 19 -17.45 5.42 -21.47
CA ARG A 19 -18.05 4.37 -22.31
C ARG A 19 -17.13 3.14 -22.44
N ILE A 20 -15.81 3.33 -22.47
CA ILE A 20 -14.86 2.22 -22.55
C ILE A 20 -15.02 1.28 -21.33
N GLU A 21 -15.30 1.82 -20.15
CA GLU A 21 -15.56 1.02 -18.95
C GLU A 21 -16.77 0.10 -19.12
N LEU A 22 -17.87 0.58 -19.70
CA LEU A 22 -19.04 -0.24 -20.01
C LEU A 22 -18.74 -1.32 -21.04
N GLN A 23 -17.90 -1.01 -22.03
CA GLN A 23 -17.45 -1.99 -23.02
C GLN A 23 -16.61 -3.10 -22.36
N GLN A 24 -15.71 -2.74 -21.44
CA GLN A 24 -14.91 -3.70 -20.67
C GLN A 24 -15.78 -4.58 -19.78
N GLN A 25 -16.81 -4.01 -19.11
CA GLN A 25 -17.77 -4.79 -18.32
C GLN A 25 -18.57 -5.76 -19.18
N PHE A 26 -19.05 -5.31 -20.34
CA PHE A 26 -19.74 -6.17 -21.30
C PHE A 26 -18.84 -7.30 -21.79
N LEU A 27 -17.60 -7.00 -22.19
CA LEU A 27 -16.64 -7.99 -22.67
C LEU A 27 -16.23 -8.99 -21.58
N SER A 28 -16.11 -8.52 -20.34
CA SER A 28 -15.92 -9.36 -19.15
C SER A 28 -17.12 -10.31 -18.93
N SER A 29 -18.35 -9.82 -19.10
CA SER A 29 -19.56 -10.64 -18.99
C SER A 29 -19.67 -11.67 -20.13
N LEU A 30 -19.26 -11.29 -21.34
CA LEU A 30 -19.20 -12.17 -22.51
C LEU A 30 -18.19 -13.30 -22.28
N MET A 31 -16.99 -12.98 -21.80
CA MET A 31 -15.97 -14.00 -21.52
C MET A 31 -16.38 -14.96 -20.41
N ARG A 32 -17.06 -14.49 -19.36
CA ARG A 32 -17.65 -15.39 -18.35
C ARG A 32 -18.69 -16.34 -18.97
N LYS A 33 -19.53 -15.83 -19.87
CA LYS A 33 -20.57 -16.65 -20.53
C LYS A 33 -19.98 -17.62 -21.55
N LEU A 34 -18.92 -17.22 -22.25
CA LEU A 34 -18.16 -18.08 -23.15
C LEU A 34 -17.48 -19.21 -22.37
N LYS A 35 -16.78 -18.89 -21.27
CA LYS A 35 -16.10 -19.85 -20.41
C LYS A 35 -17.04 -20.80 -19.65
N SER A 36 -18.29 -20.39 -19.41
CA SER A 36 -19.25 -21.25 -18.69
C SER A 36 -19.35 -22.62 -19.36
N ASN A 37 -19.24 -23.69 -18.56
CA ASN A 37 -19.14 -25.07 -19.03
C ASN A 37 -20.24 -25.45 -20.04
N ASP A 38 -21.42 -24.84 -19.99
CA ASP A 38 -22.54 -25.13 -20.88
C ASP A 38 -22.39 -24.67 -22.34
N THR A 39 -21.47 -23.74 -22.65
CA THR A 39 -21.30 -23.19 -24.01
C THR A 39 -20.20 -23.93 -24.77
N LEU A 40 -19.05 -24.20 -24.13
CA LEU A 40 -17.89 -24.82 -24.77
C LEU A 40 -17.97 -26.36 -24.79
N THR A 41 -18.75 -26.98 -23.91
CA THR A 41 -18.92 -28.45 -23.91
C THR A 41 -20.09 -28.93 -24.79
N SER A 42 -20.84 -28.01 -25.40
CA SER A 42 -22.00 -28.32 -26.26
C SER A 42 -21.65 -28.13 -27.74
N PRO A 43 -21.50 -29.22 -28.53
CA PRO A 43 -21.16 -29.12 -29.95
C PRO A 43 -22.16 -28.28 -30.75
N THR A 44 -23.45 -28.39 -30.45
CA THR A 44 -24.52 -27.64 -31.13
C THR A 44 -24.49 -26.14 -30.83
N LYS A 45 -24.17 -25.73 -29.60
CA LYS A 45 -24.02 -24.30 -29.27
C LYS A 45 -22.75 -23.71 -29.87
N MET A 46 -21.66 -24.48 -29.93
CA MET A 46 -20.43 -24.03 -30.59
C MET A 46 -20.63 -23.77 -32.08
N VAL A 47 -21.34 -24.66 -32.79
CA VAL A 47 -21.64 -24.47 -34.22
C VAL A 47 -22.50 -23.22 -34.45
N LYS A 48 -23.57 -23.04 -33.67
CA LYS A 48 -24.42 -21.84 -33.75
C LYS A 48 -23.66 -20.55 -33.45
N LEU A 49 -22.73 -20.60 -32.49
CA LEU A 49 -21.89 -19.45 -32.16
C LEU A 49 -20.91 -19.14 -33.30
N ALA A 50 -20.34 -20.16 -33.95
CA ALA A 50 -19.45 -20.00 -35.08
C ALA A 50 -20.19 -19.42 -36.30
N GLU A 51 -21.39 -19.91 -36.61
CA GLU A 51 -22.25 -19.39 -37.69
C GLU A 51 -22.65 -17.92 -37.45
N ALA A 52 -23.14 -17.60 -36.24
CA ALA A 52 -23.45 -16.22 -35.88
C ALA A 52 -22.20 -15.33 -35.91
N GLY A 53 -21.03 -15.88 -35.55
CA GLY A 53 -19.75 -15.19 -35.65
C GLY A 53 -19.34 -14.89 -37.09
N THR A 54 -19.51 -15.84 -38.03
CA THR A 54 -19.20 -15.62 -39.45
C THR A 54 -20.14 -14.61 -40.11
N ASP A 55 -21.40 -14.55 -39.70
CA ASP A 55 -22.39 -13.62 -40.26
C ASP A 55 -22.27 -12.21 -39.67
N ALA A 56 -21.87 -12.10 -38.40
CA ALA A 56 -21.82 -10.83 -37.69
C ALA A 56 -20.43 -10.18 -37.65
N LEU A 57 -19.35 -10.91 -37.98
CA LEU A 57 -17.98 -10.42 -37.90
C LEU A 57 -17.32 -10.39 -39.29
N THR A 58 -16.71 -9.25 -39.62
CA THR A 58 -15.75 -9.20 -40.72
C THR A 58 -14.39 -9.62 -40.17
N VAL A 59 -13.88 -10.76 -40.63
CA VAL A 59 -12.56 -11.28 -40.23
C VAL A 59 -11.56 -11.24 -41.38
N ASP A 60 -10.28 -11.17 -41.03
CA ASP A 60 -9.18 -11.28 -41.99
C ASP A 60 -9.33 -12.55 -42.84
N ALA A 61 -8.88 -12.50 -44.10
CA ALA A 61 -8.99 -13.61 -45.03
C ALA A 61 -8.44 -14.93 -44.46
N LYS A 62 -7.40 -14.87 -43.62
CA LYS A 62 -6.77 -16.03 -42.96
C LYS A 62 -7.60 -16.64 -41.83
N LEU A 63 -8.63 -15.94 -41.36
CA LEU A 63 -9.56 -16.38 -40.30
C LEU A 63 -10.98 -16.68 -40.82
N LYS A 64 -11.24 -16.55 -42.13
CA LYS A 64 -12.58 -16.73 -42.72
C LYS A 64 -13.14 -18.16 -42.65
N SER A 65 -12.32 -19.17 -42.37
CA SER A 65 -12.80 -20.55 -42.28
C SER A 65 -13.45 -20.81 -40.92
N ILE A 66 -14.59 -21.52 -40.92
CA ILE A 66 -15.32 -21.95 -39.71
C ILE A 66 -14.40 -22.73 -38.75
N GLY A 67 -13.49 -23.56 -39.27
CA GLY A 67 -12.51 -24.30 -38.47
C GLY A 67 -11.58 -23.40 -37.66
N LYS A 68 -11.02 -22.35 -38.27
CA LYS A 68 -10.14 -21.39 -37.58
C LYS A 68 -10.87 -20.56 -36.52
N LEU A 69 -12.13 -20.21 -36.74
CA LEU A 69 -12.95 -19.51 -35.75
C LEU A 69 -13.30 -20.42 -34.57
N LYS A 70 -13.54 -21.70 -34.83
CA LYS A 70 -13.71 -22.72 -33.78
C LYS A 70 -12.42 -22.87 -32.95
N ASP A 71 -11.27 -22.99 -33.61
CA ASP A 71 -9.97 -23.13 -32.94
C ASP A 71 -9.68 -21.91 -32.05
N LEU A 72 -9.90 -20.69 -32.57
CA LEU A 72 -9.79 -19.45 -31.80
C LEU A 72 -10.73 -19.42 -30.59
N GLY A 73 -11.98 -19.85 -30.76
CA GLY A 73 -12.95 -19.95 -29.66
C GLY A 73 -12.51 -20.95 -28.57
N LEU A 74 -11.90 -22.07 -28.96
CA LEU A 74 -11.33 -23.06 -28.04
C LEU A 74 -10.11 -22.51 -27.30
N GLU A 75 -9.22 -21.76 -27.96
CA GLU A 75 -8.09 -21.09 -27.33
C GLU A 75 -8.54 -20.03 -26.32
N LEU A 76 -9.50 -19.18 -26.69
CA LEU A 76 -10.09 -18.20 -25.77
C LEU A 76 -10.78 -18.88 -24.59
N GLY A 77 -11.38 -20.05 -24.79
CA GLY A 77 -11.98 -20.87 -23.74
C GLY A 77 -10.98 -21.42 -22.72
N LYS A 78 -9.71 -21.58 -23.09
CA LYS A 78 -8.64 -22.04 -22.17
C LYS A 78 -8.15 -20.92 -21.24
N LEU A 79 -8.46 -19.65 -21.52
CA LEU A 79 -7.98 -18.53 -20.72
C LEU A 79 -8.54 -18.57 -19.29
N ASP A 80 -7.67 -18.33 -18.30
CA ASP A 80 -8.15 -18.05 -16.95
C ASP A 80 -8.70 -16.62 -16.88
N THR A 81 -10.02 -16.51 -16.72
CA THR A 81 -10.71 -15.24 -16.46
C THR A 81 -10.16 -14.46 -15.27
N LYS A 82 -9.47 -15.12 -14.32
CA LYS A 82 -8.77 -14.43 -13.21
C LYS A 82 -7.52 -13.67 -13.68
N ASN A 83 -6.93 -14.08 -14.79
CA ASN A 83 -5.73 -13.48 -15.37
C ASN A 83 -6.04 -12.58 -16.57
N LEU A 84 -7.33 -12.40 -16.91
CA LEU A 84 -7.76 -11.53 -17.99
C LEU A 84 -7.87 -10.09 -17.50
N THR A 85 -7.00 -9.21 -18.00
CA THR A 85 -7.04 -7.77 -17.70
C THR A 85 -7.64 -7.01 -18.87
N PHE A 86 -8.64 -6.18 -18.60
CA PHE A 86 -9.09 -5.14 -19.53
C PHE A 86 -8.48 -3.82 -19.08
N ALA A 87 -7.78 -3.15 -20.00
CA ALA A 87 -7.09 -1.89 -19.72
C ALA A 87 -7.30 -0.90 -20.87
N THR A 88 -7.32 0.39 -20.52
CA THR A 88 -7.30 1.50 -21.48
C THR A 88 -5.93 2.13 -21.41
N VAL A 89 -5.30 2.37 -22.57
CA VAL A 89 -4.00 3.07 -22.62
C VAL A 89 -4.16 4.46 -22.01
N PRO A 90 -3.27 4.89 -21.10
CA PRO A 90 -3.33 6.22 -20.50
C PRO A 90 -3.26 7.34 -21.55
N VAL A 91 -4.22 8.25 -21.50
CA VAL A 91 -4.30 9.42 -22.38
C VAL A 91 -4.43 10.71 -21.58
N LYS A 92 -4.14 11.84 -22.22
CA LYS A 92 -4.41 13.21 -21.76
C LYS A 92 -5.13 13.98 -22.87
N ASP A 93 -5.89 15.01 -22.50
CA ASP A 93 -6.46 15.93 -23.47
C ASP A 93 -5.36 16.53 -24.36
N ASN A 94 -5.66 16.72 -25.64
CA ASN A 94 -4.68 17.23 -26.60
C ASN A 94 -4.30 18.68 -26.26
N PRO A 95 -3.06 18.96 -25.83
CA PRO A 95 -2.64 20.31 -25.44
C PRO A 95 -2.53 21.27 -26.63
N ALA A 96 -2.56 20.77 -27.87
CA ALA A 96 -2.56 21.60 -29.07
C ALA A 96 -3.92 22.27 -29.34
N GLU A 97 -4.97 21.90 -28.62
CA GLU A 97 -6.34 22.39 -28.81
C GLU A 97 -6.75 23.32 -27.68
N LYS A 98 -7.33 24.49 -28.01
CA LYS A 98 -7.87 25.44 -27.00
C LYS A 98 -9.10 24.89 -26.27
N THR A 99 -9.88 24.08 -26.97
CA THR A 99 -11.01 23.32 -26.41
C THR A 99 -10.79 21.87 -26.85
N PRO A 100 -10.25 21.02 -25.96
CA PRO A 100 -9.88 19.67 -26.34
C PRO A 100 -11.09 18.85 -26.79
N VAL A 101 -11.02 18.33 -28.02
CA VAL A 101 -11.94 17.34 -28.59
C VAL A 101 -11.21 16.04 -28.97
N THR A 102 -9.87 16.06 -28.93
CA THR A 102 -9.03 14.87 -29.11
C THR A 102 -8.17 14.58 -27.88
N VAL A 103 -7.67 13.36 -27.80
CA VAL A 103 -6.75 12.91 -26.76
C VAL A 103 -5.42 12.47 -27.37
N VAL A 104 -4.35 12.65 -26.63
CA VAL A 104 -3.01 12.15 -26.96
C VAL A 104 -2.54 11.19 -25.87
N LEU A 105 -1.60 10.31 -26.20
CA LEU A 105 -1.02 9.39 -25.21
C LEU A 105 -0.35 10.16 -24.07
N LYS A 106 -0.48 9.63 -22.85
CA LYS A 106 0.27 10.15 -21.71
C LYS A 106 1.68 9.57 -21.72
N ASP A 107 2.66 10.40 -22.07
CA ASP A 107 4.08 10.06 -22.10
C ASP A 107 4.54 9.42 -20.79
N GLY A 108 5.29 8.33 -20.85
CA GLY A 108 5.64 7.50 -19.69
C GLY A 108 4.64 6.36 -19.47
N PRO A 109 3.47 6.57 -18.81
CA PRO A 109 2.52 5.50 -18.54
C PRO A 109 2.00 4.78 -19.79
N ALA A 110 1.77 5.48 -20.90
CA ALA A 110 1.38 4.82 -22.15
C ALA A 110 2.49 3.93 -22.70
N GLN A 111 3.75 4.41 -22.66
CA GLN A 111 4.91 3.63 -23.08
C GLN A 111 5.09 2.38 -22.21
N GLN A 112 4.90 2.49 -20.90
CA GLN A 112 4.91 1.34 -19.99
C GLN A 112 3.88 0.28 -20.38
N VAL A 113 2.65 0.67 -20.73
CA VAL A 113 1.62 -0.28 -21.21
C VAL A 113 2.09 -1.00 -22.47
N PHE A 114 2.64 -0.28 -23.45
CA PHE A 114 3.14 -0.89 -24.68
C PHE A 114 4.37 -1.78 -24.45
N ASP A 115 5.28 -1.39 -23.55
CA ASP A 115 6.44 -2.20 -23.19
C ASP A 115 6.01 -3.47 -22.44
N MET A 116 5.01 -3.40 -21.57
CA MET A 116 4.43 -4.58 -20.93
C MET A 116 3.84 -5.53 -21.96
N VAL A 117 3.07 -5.03 -22.93
CA VAL A 117 2.52 -5.85 -24.03
C VAL A 117 3.64 -6.43 -24.89
N LYS A 118 4.67 -5.65 -25.23
CA LYS A 118 5.80 -6.08 -26.07
C LYS A 118 6.65 -7.18 -25.42
N ASN A 119 6.79 -7.14 -24.10
CA ASN A 119 7.60 -8.07 -23.33
C ASN A 119 6.76 -9.17 -22.65
N ASP A 120 5.50 -9.36 -23.06
CA ASP A 120 4.56 -10.35 -22.51
C ASP A 120 4.42 -10.30 -20.96
N VAL A 121 4.49 -9.10 -20.38
CA VAL A 121 4.35 -8.88 -18.93
C VAL A 121 2.88 -8.82 -18.54
N SER A 122 2.44 -9.74 -17.66
CA SER A 122 1.07 -9.77 -17.18
C SER A 122 0.73 -8.60 -16.25
N PHE A 123 -0.36 -7.89 -16.55
CA PHE A 123 -0.92 -6.83 -15.70
C PHE A 123 -1.49 -7.34 -14.36
N THR A 124 -1.82 -8.63 -14.24
CA THR A 124 -2.27 -9.22 -12.96
C THR A 124 -1.11 -9.61 -12.07
N GLU A 125 0.00 -10.07 -12.65
CA GLU A 125 1.19 -10.47 -11.91
C GLU A 125 1.91 -9.27 -11.31
N VAL A 126 1.98 -8.14 -12.01
CA VAL A 126 2.55 -6.90 -11.47
C VAL A 126 1.80 -6.45 -10.21
N LYS A 127 0.46 -6.41 -10.24
CA LYS A 127 -0.34 -6.06 -9.05
C LYS A 127 -0.14 -7.03 -7.89
N LYS A 128 -0.01 -8.33 -8.19
CA LYS A 128 0.26 -9.35 -7.18
C LYS A 128 1.65 -9.15 -6.57
N GLN A 129 2.67 -8.90 -7.38
CA GLN A 129 4.04 -8.64 -6.92
C GLN A 129 4.14 -7.36 -6.09
N GLU A 130 3.44 -6.28 -6.48
CA GLU A 130 3.37 -5.05 -5.69
C GLU A 130 2.71 -5.29 -4.33
N LYS A 131 1.61 -6.05 -4.31
CA LYS A 131 0.94 -6.43 -3.06
C LYS A 131 1.85 -7.30 -2.19
N GLU A 132 2.49 -8.32 -2.75
CA GLU A 132 3.43 -9.17 -2.01
C GLU A 132 4.63 -8.39 -1.46
N LYS A 133 5.14 -7.41 -2.19
CA LYS A 133 6.20 -6.51 -1.70
C LYS A 133 5.71 -5.68 -0.51
N LYS A 134 4.52 -5.09 -0.62
CA LYS A 134 3.91 -4.30 0.45
C LYS A 134 3.64 -5.16 1.70
N ASP A 135 3.04 -6.34 1.53
CA ASP A 135 2.74 -7.26 2.62
C ASP A 135 4.04 -7.73 3.32
N LYS A 136 5.13 -7.98 2.56
CA LYS A 136 6.46 -8.29 3.11
C LYS A 136 7.07 -7.12 3.88
N GLU A 137 6.93 -5.89 3.38
CA GLU A 137 7.42 -4.69 4.05
C GLU A 137 6.66 -4.45 5.36
N GLU A 138 5.33 -4.57 5.36
CA GLU A 138 4.50 -4.44 6.55
C GLU A 138 4.84 -5.53 7.59
N ALA A 139 5.03 -6.78 7.15
CA ALA A 139 5.47 -7.87 8.03
C ALA A 139 6.86 -7.61 8.62
N ALA A 140 7.82 -7.14 7.82
CA ALA A 140 9.16 -6.79 8.28
C ALA A 140 9.14 -5.61 9.28
N VAL A 141 8.23 -4.65 9.08
CA VAL A 141 8.03 -3.52 10.01
C VAL A 141 7.43 -4.00 11.32
N ALA A 142 6.43 -4.89 11.29
CA ALA A 142 5.82 -5.46 12.49
C ALA A 142 6.83 -6.30 13.30
N ALA A 143 7.62 -7.13 12.62
CA ALA A 143 8.62 -8.01 13.23
C ALA A 143 9.71 -7.25 14.01
N ARG A 144 9.92 -5.95 13.78
CA ARG A 144 10.90 -5.14 14.52
C ARG A 144 10.61 -5.04 16.02
N LEU A 145 9.34 -5.19 16.41
CA LEU A 145 8.93 -5.17 17.82
C LEU A 145 8.95 -6.56 18.46
N GLU A 146 9.12 -7.62 17.68
CA GLU A 146 9.07 -8.99 18.17
C GLU A 146 10.45 -9.49 18.59
N GLY A 147 10.53 -10.17 19.74
CA GLY A 147 11.71 -10.88 20.26
C GLY A 147 12.28 -10.28 21.55
N GLU A 148 13.49 -10.70 21.92
CA GLU A 148 14.10 -10.44 23.24
C GLU A 148 14.40 -8.96 23.50
N LYS A 149 14.15 -8.50 24.72
CA LYS A 149 14.42 -7.12 25.12
C LYS A 149 15.57 -7.12 26.11
N SER A 150 16.52 -6.20 25.92
CA SER A 150 17.57 -6.02 26.91
C SER A 150 17.01 -5.40 28.18
N GLU A 151 17.74 -5.54 29.29
CA GLU A 151 17.48 -4.74 30.49
C GLU A 151 17.60 -3.24 30.16
N PRO A 152 16.75 -2.35 30.73
CA PRO A 152 16.83 -0.92 30.49
C PRO A 152 18.21 -0.32 30.79
N SER A 153 18.91 -0.84 31.80
CA SER A 153 20.26 -0.41 32.19
C SER A 153 21.35 -0.74 31.14
N GLU A 154 21.06 -1.62 30.18
CA GLU A 154 21.95 -1.95 29.07
C GLU A 154 21.69 -1.07 27.83
N VAL A 155 20.55 -0.39 27.76
CA VAL A 155 20.16 0.44 26.63
C VAL A 155 21.03 1.69 26.53
N ARG A 156 21.84 1.77 25.46
CA ARG A 156 22.66 2.94 25.16
C ARG A 156 22.06 3.74 24.01
N VAL A 157 21.63 4.96 24.30
CA VAL A 157 20.93 5.82 23.34
C VAL A 157 21.35 7.28 23.46
N ARG A 158 21.48 7.95 22.31
CA ARG A 158 21.68 9.39 22.21
C ARG A 158 20.36 10.04 21.83
N VAL A 159 19.92 11.02 22.58
CA VAL A 159 18.64 11.71 22.38
C VAL A 159 18.86 13.04 21.67
N LEU A 160 18.23 13.20 20.51
CA LEU A 160 18.24 14.41 19.69
C LEU A 160 16.85 15.06 19.68
N ASN A 161 16.82 16.40 19.69
CA ASN A 161 15.60 17.16 19.45
C ASN A 161 15.45 17.48 17.95
N GLY A 162 14.52 16.83 17.26
CA GLY A 162 14.28 16.99 15.82
C GLY A 162 12.86 17.46 15.53
N GLY A 163 12.42 18.54 16.17
CA GLY A 163 11.11 19.15 15.94
C GLY A 163 10.14 19.07 17.13
N ALA A 164 10.52 18.38 18.20
CA ALA A 164 9.82 18.48 19.48
C ALA A 164 10.05 19.87 20.14
N SER A 165 9.26 20.21 21.16
CA SER A 165 9.42 21.47 21.88
C SER A 165 10.85 21.64 22.42
N SER A 166 11.35 22.87 22.49
CA SER A 166 12.70 23.14 22.99
C SER A 166 12.96 22.47 24.36
N GLY A 167 14.16 21.94 24.53
CA GLY A 167 14.56 21.20 25.74
C GLY A 167 13.94 19.81 25.91
N SER A 168 13.17 19.29 24.94
CA SER A 168 12.58 17.94 25.04
C SER A 168 13.64 16.84 25.19
N ALA A 169 14.76 16.90 24.46
CA ALA A 169 15.83 15.91 24.57
C ALA A 169 16.43 15.83 25.99
N GLY A 170 16.60 16.98 26.66
CA GLY A 170 17.08 17.01 28.05
C GLY A 170 16.05 16.48 29.05
N ARG A 171 14.76 16.80 28.86
CA ARG A 171 13.68 16.27 29.71
C ARG A 171 13.51 14.75 29.55
N GLU A 172 13.58 14.27 28.31
CA GLU A 172 13.52 12.85 28.00
C GLU A 172 14.71 12.12 28.60
N LEU A 173 15.93 12.68 28.50
CA LEU A 173 17.10 12.13 29.16
C LEU A 173 16.89 11.93 30.67
N THR A 174 16.37 12.95 31.36
CA THR A 174 16.09 12.89 32.80
C THR A 174 15.11 11.78 33.14
N TYR A 175 14.03 11.64 32.36
CA TYR A 175 13.06 10.56 32.54
C TYR A 175 13.69 9.18 32.29
N LEU A 176 14.43 9.03 31.18
CA LEU A 176 15.08 7.79 30.81
C LEU A 176 16.02 7.29 31.91
N GLN A 177 16.85 8.17 32.47
CA GLN A 177 17.84 7.80 33.50
C GLN A 177 17.21 7.54 34.88
N ASN A 178 16.24 8.35 35.29
CA ASN A 178 15.74 8.34 36.67
C ASN A 178 14.50 7.49 36.88
N GLU A 179 13.66 7.34 35.86
CA GLU A 179 12.36 6.65 35.96
C GLU A 179 12.32 5.38 35.11
N ALA A 180 12.84 5.43 33.87
CA ALA A 180 12.81 4.29 32.95
C ALA A 180 14.01 3.33 33.07
N GLY A 181 15.03 3.66 33.89
CA GLY A 181 16.19 2.80 34.13
C GLY A 181 17.24 2.77 33.00
N VAL A 182 17.11 3.61 31.98
CA VAL A 182 18.01 3.73 30.83
C VAL A 182 19.20 4.63 31.18
N THR A 183 20.08 4.11 32.04
CA THR A 183 21.19 4.87 32.64
C THR A 183 22.32 5.22 31.67
N LYS A 184 22.42 4.52 30.53
CA LYS A 184 23.44 4.74 29.48
C LYS A 184 22.95 5.69 28.37
N SER A 185 21.92 6.49 28.63
CA SER A 185 21.44 7.52 27.71
C SER A 185 22.25 8.82 27.80
N GLU A 186 22.35 9.56 26.69
CA GLU A 186 22.96 10.90 26.65
C GLU A 186 22.13 11.89 25.84
N ASN A 187 22.33 13.19 26.09
CA ASN A 187 21.73 14.27 25.31
C ASN A 187 22.69 14.68 24.18
N ALA A 188 22.25 14.54 22.94
CA ALA A 188 23.02 14.87 21.75
C ALA A 188 22.61 16.21 21.11
N GLY A 189 21.77 17.00 21.77
CA GLY A 189 21.37 18.34 21.33
C GLY A 189 20.27 18.32 20.28
N ASN A 190 20.37 19.20 19.28
CA ASN A 190 19.37 19.31 18.20
C ASN A 190 19.78 18.45 17.00
N ALA A 191 18.80 17.81 16.38
CA ALA A 191 18.98 17.11 15.11
C ALA A 191 19.30 18.09 13.97
N PRO A 192 19.98 17.65 12.89
CA PRO A 192 20.28 18.52 11.74
C PRO A 192 19.05 18.98 10.97
N ALA A 193 17.91 18.28 11.13
CA ALA A 193 16.64 18.62 10.50
C ALA A 193 15.45 18.25 11.40
N ASP A 194 14.37 19.00 11.27
CA ASP A 194 13.09 18.69 11.90
C ASP A 194 12.42 17.50 11.22
N ILE A 195 11.90 16.58 12.03
CA ILE A 195 11.13 15.42 11.60
C ILE A 195 9.72 15.45 12.18
N ALA A 196 8.75 14.96 11.41
CA ALA A 196 7.35 14.96 11.83
C ALA A 196 7.04 13.88 12.87
N LYS A 197 7.76 12.74 12.82
CA LYS A 197 7.54 11.58 13.68
C LYS A 197 8.82 11.19 14.40
N THR A 198 8.71 10.78 15.65
CA THR A 198 9.82 10.32 16.47
C THR A 198 10.36 9.02 15.90
N THR A 199 11.68 8.91 15.78
CA THR A 199 12.36 7.74 15.18
C THR A 199 13.50 7.27 16.06
N LEU A 200 13.73 5.96 16.04
CA LEU A 200 14.84 5.30 16.70
C LEU A 200 15.69 4.57 15.66
N GLU A 201 16.91 5.05 15.43
CA GLU A 201 17.88 4.42 14.53
C GLU A 201 18.87 3.56 15.33
N TYR A 202 19.11 2.33 14.88
CA TYR A 202 19.90 1.33 15.59
C TYR A 202 20.58 0.36 14.63
N ALA A 203 21.75 -0.15 15.03
CA ALA A 203 22.41 -1.24 14.31
C ALA A 203 21.75 -2.61 14.60
N PRO A 204 21.89 -3.61 13.72
CA PRO A 204 21.25 -4.92 13.90
C PRO A 204 21.59 -5.63 15.23
N ASP A 205 22.79 -5.39 15.77
CA ASP A 205 23.26 -5.92 17.06
C ASP A 205 22.67 -5.19 18.28
N GLN A 206 21.98 -4.07 18.07
CA GLN A 206 21.29 -3.28 19.10
C GLN A 206 19.76 -3.51 19.10
N ALA A 207 19.27 -4.52 18.36
CA ALA A 207 17.84 -4.75 18.18
C ALA A 207 17.09 -5.03 19.50
N ASP A 208 17.73 -5.72 20.44
CA ASP A 208 17.22 -5.98 21.79
C ASP A 208 17.05 -4.69 22.62
N GLN A 209 18.04 -3.80 22.58
CA GLN A 209 18.00 -2.48 23.20
C GLN A 209 16.96 -1.58 22.54
N ALA A 210 16.85 -1.64 21.21
CA ALA A 210 15.88 -0.87 20.45
C ALA A 210 14.45 -1.29 20.81
N ARG A 211 14.18 -2.59 20.98
CA ARG A 211 12.88 -3.11 21.42
C ARG A 211 12.55 -2.71 22.86
N ALA A 212 13.53 -2.74 23.76
CA ALA A 212 13.34 -2.27 25.13
C ALA A 212 12.96 -0.77 25.17
N LEU A 213 13.69 0.06 24.42
CA LEU A 213 13.39 1.49 24.34
C LEU A 213 12.05 1.77 23.63
N ALA A 214 11.71 0.98 22.60
CA ALA A 214 10.42 1.06 21.92
C ALA A 214 9.24 0.78 22.87
N GLU A 215 9.37 -0.16 23.79
CA GLU A 215 8.34 -0.45 24.79
C GLU A 215 8.15 0.68 25.82
N ILE A 216 9.27 1.26 26.27
CA ILE A 216 9.28 2.39 27.20
C ILE A 216 8.55 3.59 26.59
N LEU A 217 8.88 3.91 25.33
CA LEU A 217 8.38 5.09 24.62
C LEU A 217 7.06 4.87 23.87
N GLY A 218 6.60 3.62 23.73
CA GLY A 218 5.45 3.27 22.89
C GLY A 218 5.73 3.51 21.40
N LEU A 219 6.92 3.17 20.91
CA LEU A 219 7.28 3.28 19.49
C LEU A 219 6.65 2.14 18.68
N THR A 220 6.20 2.48 17.48
CA THR A 220 5.79 1.47 16.49
C THR A 220 7.01 0.93 15.75
N GLY A 221 6.91 -0.27 15.17
CA GLY A 221 7.98 -0.81 14.32
C GLY A 221 8.33 0.09 13.12
N ALA A 222 7.41 0.98 12.70
CA ALA A 222 7.67 1.97 11.65
C ALA A 222 8.62 3.09 12.11
N ALA A 223 8.62 3.41 13.41
CA ALA A 223 9.53 4.38 14.04
C ALA A 223 10.92 3.78 14.29
N MET A 224 11.02 2.45 14.40
CA MET A 224 12.28 1.72 14.48
C MET A 224 12.94 1.63 13.10
N LYS A 225 14.12 2.24 12.93
CA LYS A 225 14.91 2.29 11.70
C LYS A 225 16.20 1.49 11.86
N PRO A 226 16.30 0.29 11.27
CA PRO A 226 17.57 -0.39 11.13
C PRO A 226 18.53 0.50 10.32
N GLY A 227 19.74 0.71 10.84
CA GLY A 227 20.75 1.59 10.26
C GLY A 227 22.13 1.27 10.83
N GLU A 228 22.95 2.30 11.01
CA GLU A 228 24.27 2.18 11.62
C GLU A 228 24.25 2.65 13.08
N SER A 229 25.14 2.08 13.90
CA SER A 229 25.36 2.61 15.25
C SER A 229 26.29 3.81 15.17
N VAL A 230 26.02 4.83 15.97
CA VAL A 230 26.87 6.01 16.09
C VAL A 230 27.69 5.95 17.36
N THR A 231 28.92 6.47 17.30
CA THR A 231 29.76 6.62 18.48
C THR A 231 29.24 7.76 19.35
N ASN A 232 28.99 7.48 20.64
CA ASN A 232 28.56 8.47 21.62
C ASN A 232 29.75 9.32 22.15
N SER A 233 29.47 10.25 23.05
CA SER A 233 30.51 11.10 23.65
C SER A 233 31.59 10.33 24.44
N GLN A 234 31.29 9.09 24.83
CA GLN A 234 32.18 8.19 25.56
C GLN A 234 32.98 7.24 24.66
N GLY A 235 32.85 7.36 23.33
CA GLY A 235 33.55 6.47 22.40
C GLY A 235 32.88 5.09 22.21
N LEU A 236 31.63 4.91 22.66
CA LEU A 236 30.90 3.65 22.63
C LEU A 236 29.74 3.67 21.61
N PRO A 237 29.39 2.52 21.01
CA PRO A 237 28.29 2.43 20.06
C PRO A 237 26.95 2.67 20.74
N ALA A 238 26.16 3.60 20.19
CA ALA A 238 24.86 3.98 20.70
C ALA A 238 23.81 4.06 19.58
N MET A 239 22.56 3.85 19.95
CA MET A 239 21.40 4.13 19.11
C MET A 239 21.11 5.64 19.08
N THR A 240 20.38 6.09 18.06
CA THR A 240 19.96 7.49 17.93
C THR A 240 18.44 7.60 18.04
N LEU A 241 17.97 8.23 19.11
CA LEU A 241 16.56 8.60 19.26
C LEU A 241 16.39 10.07 18.84
N THR A 242 15.59 10.31 17.81
CA THR A 242 15.26 11.66 17.36
C THR A 242 13.80 11.96 17.68
N LEU A 243 13.57 12.92 18.57
CA LEU A 243 12.24 13.35 19.02
C LEU A 243 11.62 14.27 17.98
N GLY A 244 10.54 13.81 17.35
CA GLY A 244 9.81 14.54 16.31
C GLY A 244 8.71 15.45 16.84
N LYS A 245 7.98 16.10 15.93
CA LYS A 245 6.82 16.95 16.26
C LYS A 245 5.67 16.21 16.96
N ASP A 246 5.62 14.89 16.85
CA ASP A 246 4.64 14.02 17.51
C ASP A 246 4.98 13.72 18.98
N PHE A 247 6.17 14.09 19.44
CA PHE A 247 6.60 13.88 20.83
C PHE A 247 5.76 14.73 21.79
N LYS A 248 5.06 14.05 22.71
CA LYS A 248 4.08 14.68 23.62
C LYS A 248 4.67 15.13 24.95
N GLY A 249 5.86 14.64 25.31
CA GLY A 249 6.53 14.94 26.57
C GLY A 249 7.23 13.72 27.14
N ALA A 250 8.14 13.98 28.08
CA ALA A 250 8.91 12.91 28.71
C ALA A 250 8.00 11.96 29.50
N GLY A 251 8.24 10.66 29.36
CA GLY A 251 7.43 9.60 29.99
C GLY A 251 6.03 9.41 29.42
N VAL A 252 5.63 10.17 28.39
CA VAL A 252 4.35 9.99 27.71
C VAL A 252 4.54 9.06 26.51
N LYS A 253 3.91 7.88 26.56
CA LYS A 253 3.98 6.94 25.45
C LYS A 253 3.36 7.52 24.17
N LEU A 254 4.04 7.31 23.05
CA LEU A 254 3.61 7.78 21.73
C LEU A 254 2.38 7.02 21.22
N ASP A 255 2.20 5.77 21.65
CA ASP A 255 1.05 4.91 21.37
C ASP A 255 -0.15 5.12 22.33
N ALA A 256 -0.11 6.10 23.24
CA ALA A 256 -1.14 6.28 24.26
C ALA A 256 -2.55 6.58 23.70
N THR A 257 -2.68 6.99 22.43
CA THR A 257 -3.99 7.08 21.75
C THR A 257 -4.60 5.72 21.38
N SER A 258 -3.83 4.64 21.51
CA SER A 258 -4.24 3.24 21.35
C SER A 258 -4.22 2.45 22.66
N ALA A 259 -3.79 3.06 23.77
CA ALA A 259 -3.75 2.43 25.08
C ALA A 259 -5.11 2.53 25.80
N LYS A 260 -5.43 1.50 26.60
CA LYS A 260 -6.62 1.45 27.47
C LYS A 260 -6.62 2.66 28.41
N ALA A 261 -7.76 3.34 28.54
CA ALA A 261 -7.87 4.54 29.38
C ALA A 261 -7.37 4.29 30.82
N PRO A 262 -6.64 5.24 31.44
CA PRO A 262 -6.00 5.08 32.75
C PRO A 262 -6.91 4.41 33.80
N GLU A 263 -6.34 3.56 34.65
CA GLU A 263 -7.10 2.77 35.63
C GLU A 263 -7.69 3.65 36.74
N ASP A 264 -7.02 4.76 37.03
CA ASP A 264 -7.33 5.83 37.97
C ASP A 264 -8.27 6.91 37.39
N LEU A 265 -8.69 6.77 36.13
CA LEU A 265 -9.65 7.68 35.53
C LEU A 265 -11.06 7.39 36.06
N GLN A 266 -11.62 8.31 36.84
CA GLN A 266 -13.01 8.24 37.31
C GLN A 266 -13.96 8.38 36.11
N LYS A 267 -14.54 7.27 35.65
CA LYS A 267 -15.42 7.21 34.49
C LYS A 267 -16.88 7.21 34.96
N SER A 268 -17.62 8.26 34.62
CA SER A 268 -19.09 8.28 34.69
C SER A 268 -19.63 8.30 33.26
N THR A 269 -20.53 7.38 32.94
CA THR A 269 -21.20 7.30 31.64
C THR A 269 -22.68 7.59 31.83
N ALA A 270 -23.30 8.33 30.90
CA ALA A 270 -24.67 8.87 31.05
C ALA A 270 -25.77 7.80 31.13
N ASP A 271 -25.45 6.54 30.87
CA ASP A 271 -26.31 5.37 31.02
C ASP A 271 -26.33 4.80 32.46
N LYS A 272 -25.48 5.30 33.37
CA LYS A 272 -25.46 4.91 34.78
C LYS A 272 -25.99 6.04 35.65
N VAL A 273 -27.13 5.79 36.31
CA VAL A 273 -27.63 6.66 37.40
C VAL A 273 -26.83 6.34 38.65
N GLU A 274 -25.70 7.03 38.83
CA GLU A 274 -24.96 7.03 40.09
C GLU A 274 -25.33 8.29 40.88
N CYS A 275 -26.10 8.13 41.96
CA CYS A 275 -26.32 9.22 42.91
C CYS A 275 -25.08 9.36 43.80
N ALA A 276 -24.59 10.59 43.95
CA ALA A 276 -23.56 10.91 44.94
C ALA A 276 -24.07 10.59 46.35
N LYS A 277 -23.22 9.94 47.17
CA LYS A 277 -23.44 9.81 48.62
C LYS A 277 -23.04 11.08 49.35
#